data_AF-A0A7W1XCJ1-F1
#
_entry.id   AF-A0A7W1XCJ1-F1
#
_cell.length_a   1.000
_cell.length_b   1.000
_cell.length_c   1.000
_cell.angle_alpha   90.00
_cell.angle_beta   90.00
_cell.angle_gamma   90.00
#
_symmetry.space_group_name_H-M   'P 1'
#
loop_
_entity.id
_entity.type
_entity.pdbx_description
1 polymer ?
#
loop_
_entity_poly.entity_id
_entity_poly.type
_entity_poly.pdbx_seq_one_letter_code
_entity_poly.pdbx_strand_id
1 'polypeptide(L)'
;MPRRGRNRLLVPGAEEGVNRFKKEVVNQVLGTNITNPEDVKMEVAKQFDIPLRKRGGNGDIRAEDAGKIGGFIGGNMVKEMVRLAQRSMARKD
;
A
#
# COMPACT_ATOMS: atom_id res chain seq x y z
N MET A 1 -11.87 9.44 -7.84
CA MET A 1 -10.78 9.22 -6.86
C MET A 1 -11.39 8.72 -5.55
N PRO A 2 -10.82 7.69 -4.89
CA PRO A 2 -11.35 7.21 -3.61
C PRO A 2 -11.29 8.35 -2.58
N ARG A 3 -12.39 8.56 -1.86
CA ARG A 3 -12.52 9.66 -0.89
C ARG A 3 -11.49 9.46 0.23
N ARG A 4 -10.39 10.22 0.18
CA ARG A 4 -9.28 10.19 1.17
C ARG A 4 -9.74 10.39 2.62
N GLY A 5 -10.94 10.94 2.84
CA GLY A 5 -11.46 11.33 4.15
C GLY A 5 -11.91 10.23 5.11
N ARG A 6 -11.94 8.94 4.73
CA ARG A 6 -12.34 7.84 5.66
C ARG A 6 -11.19 6.97 6.16
N ASN A 7 -9.97 7.13 5.64
CA ASN A 7 -8.82 6.32 6.03
C ASN A 7 -7.91 7.12 6.96
N ARG A 8 -8.42 7.52 8.13
CA ARG A 8 -7.60 8.21 9.13
C ARG A 8 -6.69 7.20 9.80
N LEU A 9 -5.39 7.47 9.81
CA LEU A 9 -4.42 6.65 10.53
C LEU A 9 -4.62 6.79 12.04
N LEU A 10 -4.29 5.73 12.78
CA LEU A 10 -4.33 5.73 14.25
C LEU A 10 -3.43 6.82 14.84
N VAL A 11 -2.28 7.07 14.21
CA VAL A 11 -1.35 8.14 14.57
C VAL A 11 -1.55 9.32 13.60
N PRO A 12 -2.06 10.47 14.07
CA PRO A 12 -2.18 11.67 13.26
C PRO A 12 -0.81 12.10 12.70
N GLY A 13 -0.78 12.54 11.43
CA GLY A 13 0.46 13.00 10.79
C GLY A 13 1.39 11.88 10.28
N ALA A 14 1.13 10.60 10.60
CA ALA A 14 1.94 9.48 10.12
C ALA A 14 1.76 9.14 8.62
N GLU A 15 0.95 9.92 7.90
CA GLU A 15 0.57 9.64 6.50
C GLU A 15 1.77 9.52 5.58
N GLU A 16 2.71 10.45 5.68
CA GLU A 16 3.91 10.45 4.85
C GLU A 16 4.79 9.24 5.13
N GLY A 17 5.01 8.92 6.41
CA GLY A 17 5.77 7.75 6.84
C GLY A 17 5.14 6.45 6.35
N VAL A 18 3.83 6.31 6.49
CA VAL A 18 3.07 5.16 6.00
C VAL A 18 3.14 5.05 4.48
N ASN A 19 3.08 6.15 3.73
CA ASN A 19 3.19 6.12 2.28
C ASN A 19 4.59 5.72 1.80
N ARG A 20 5.65 6.20 2.46
CA ARG A 20 7.03 5.72 2.19
C ARG A 20 7.17 4.24 2.50
N PHE A 21 6.63 3.80 3.64
CA PHE A 21 6.70 2.41 4.04
C PHE A 21 5.95 1.45 3.10
N LYS A 22 4.76 1.83 2.61
CA LYS A 22 4.06 1.06 1.55
C LYS A 22 4.93 0.85 0.33
N LYS A 23 5.65 1.88 -0.11
CA LYS A 23 6.56 1.83 -1.26
C LYS A 23 7.71 0.86 -1.00
N GLU A 24 8.36 0.97 0.16
CA GLU A 24 9.46 0.09 0.56
C GLU A 24 9.03 -1.39 0.61
N VAL A 25 7.91 -1.67 1.26
CA VAL A 25 7.37 -3.04 1.35
C VAL A 25 7.02 -3.59 -0.02
N VAL A 26 6.38 -2.80 -0.89
CA VAL A 26 6.03 -3.26 -2.23
C VAL A 26 7.28 -3.50 -3.08
N ASN A 27 8.27 -2.60 -3.03
CA ASN A 27 9.56 -2.81 -3.70
C ASN A 27 10.25 -4.09 -3.23
N GLN A 28 10.21 -4.38 -1.93
CA GLN A 28 10.76 -5.60 -1.37
C GLN A 28 10.00 -6.85 -1.81
N VAL A 29 8.66 -6.82 -1.83
CA VAL A 29 7.83 -7.98 -2.15
C VAL A 29 7.81 -8.28 -3.66
N LEU A 30 7.77 -7.26 -4.50
CA LEU A 30 7.70 -7.42 -5.97
C LEU A 30 9.07 -7.37 -6.65
N GLY A 31 10.14 -7.03 -5.93
CA GLY A 31 11.45 -6.79 -6.54
C GLY A 31 11.48 -5.56 -7.47
N THR A 32 10.58 -4.60 -7.26
CA THR A 32 10.45 -3.39 -8.09
C THR A 32 11.27 -2.25 -7.49
N ASN A 33 11.56 -1.22 -8.31
CA ASN A 33 12.21 0.00 -7.83
C ASN A 33 11.32 1.23 -8.08
N ILE A 34 10.23 1.31 -7.31
CA ILE A 34 9.29 2.44 -7.36
C ILE A 34 9.92 3.63 -6.64
N THR A 35 10.05 4.76 -7.34
CA THR A 35 10.60 6.00 -6.78
C THR A 35 9.52 6.80 -6.03
N ASN A 36 8.34 6.95 -6.64
CA ASN A 36 7.25 7.77 -6.12
C ASN A 36 6.18 6.90 -5.40
N PRO A 37 5.84 7.17 -4.13
CA PRO A 37 4.79 6.44 -3.40
C PRO A 37 3.43 6.39 -4.10
N GLU A 38 3.08 7.40 -4.91
CA GLU A 38 1.80 7.44 -5.62
C GLU A 38 1.72 6.40 -6.75
N ASP A 39 2.86 5.92 -7.26
CA ASP A 39 2.92 4.92 -8.34
C ASP A 39 2.76 3.48 -7.83
N VAL A 40 2.80 3.25 -6.51
CA VAL A 40 2.68 1.91 -5.89
C VAL A 40 1.44 1.16 -6.36
N LYS A 41 0.29 1.84 -6.42
CA LYS A 41 -0.97 1.23 -6.87
C LYS A 41 -0.91 0.78 -8.33
N MET A 42 -0.20 1.53 -9.16
CA MET A 42 -0.12 1.29 -10.60
C MET A 42 0.77 0.08 -10.87
N GLU A 43 1.90 -0.03 -10.17
CA GLU A 43 2.78 -1.18 -10.29
C GLU A 43 2.08 -2.46 -9.82
N VAL A 44 1.40 -2.40 -8.67
CA VAL A 44 0.63 -3.55 -8.16
C VAL A 44 -0.50 -3.93 -9.12
N ALA A 45 -1.22 -2.95 -9.67
CA ALA A 45 -2.26 -3.22 -10.67
C ALA A 45 -1.70 -3.91 -11.91
N LYS A 46 -0.52 -3.48 -12.39
CA LYS A 46 0.17 -4.08 -13.53
C LYS A 46 0.55 -5.54 -13.26
N GLN A 47 1.02 -5.85 -12.06
CA GLN A 47 1.37 -7.23 -11.68
C GLN A 47 0.16 -8.18 -11.67
N PHE A 48 -1.04 -7.65 -11.39
CA PHE A 48 -2.28 -8.43 -11.38
C PHE A 48 -3.08 -8.31 -12.68
N ASP A 49 -2.53 -7.68 -13.72
CA ASP A 49 -3.21 -7.41 -15.00
C ASP A 49 -4.56 -6.67 -14.83
N ILE A 50 -4.62 -5.75 -13.87
CA ILE A 50 -5.82 -4.95 -13.58
C ILE A 50 -5.70 -3.59 -14.29
N PRO A 51 -6.68 -3.18 -15.11
CA PRO A 51 -6.63 -1.94 -15.87
C PRO A 51 -6.92 -0.72 -14.97
N LEU A 52 -5.93 -0.33 -14.18
CA LEU A 52 -5.99 0.86 -13.32
C LEU A 52 -5.53 2.10 -14.09
N ARG A 53 -6.35 3.15 -14.12
CA ARG A 53 -6.00 4.41 -14.79
C ARG A 53 -5.42 5.42 -13.80
N LYS A 54 -4.31 6.07 -14.16
CA LYS A 54 -3.70 7.18 -13.38
C LYS A 54 -4.58 8.43 -13.35
N ARG A 55 -5.22 8.73 -14.48
CA ARG A 55 -6.09 9.90 -14.67
C ARG A 55 -7.52 9.44 -14.95
N GLY A 56 -8.50 10.21 -14.51
CA GLY A 56 -9.92 9.88 -14.63
C GLY A 56 -10.46 9.04 -13.46
N GLY A 57 -11.69 8.54 -13.62
CA GLY A 57 -12.32 7.63 -12.67
C GLY A 57 -11.91 6.17 -12.92
N ASN A 58 -12.05 5.33 -11.90
CA ASN A 58 -11.87 3.88 -11.97
C ASN A 58 -13.13 3.18 -11.40
N GLY A 59 -14.32 3.77 -11.63
CA GLY A 59 -15.59 3.30 -11.07
C GLY A 59 -16.16 2.06 -11.77
N ASP A 60 -15.64 1.77 -12.95
CA ASP A 60 -15.85 0.57 -13.78
C ASP A 60 -14.94 -0.60 -13.37
N ILE A 61 -13.89 -0.37 -12.58
CA ILE A 61 -13.07 -1.46 -12.05
C ILE A 61 -13.92 -2.27 -11.07
N ARG A 62 -13.89 -3.60 -11.23
CA ARG A 62 -14.59 -4.51 -10.32
C ARG A 62 -14.11 -4.29 -8.90
N ALA A 63 -15.04 -4.29 -7.95
CA ALA A 63 -14.72 -4.12 -6.53
C ALA A 63 -13.69 -5.16 -6.04
N GLU A 64 -13.75 -6.38 -6.58
CA GLU A 64 -12.79 -7.45 -6.34
C GLU A 64 -11.36 -7.05 -6.76
N ASP A 65 -11.18 -6.48 -7.95
CA ASP A 65 -9.87 -6.09 -8.47
C ASP A 65 -9.30 -4.89 -7.73
N ALA A 66 -10.15 -3.90 -7.41
CA ALA A 66 -9.77 -2.82 -6.50
C ALA A 66 -9.36 -3.37 -5.11
N GLY A 67 -10.07 -4.40 -4.64
CA GLY A 67 -9.78 -5.14 -3.41
C GLY A 67 -8.43 -5.88 -3.47
N LYS A 68 -8.11 -6.54 -4.58
CA LYS A 68 -6.81 -7.21 -4.80
C LYS A 68 -5.66 -6.22 -4.70
N ILE A 69 -5.74 -5.08 -5.40
CA ILE A 69 -4.70 -4.04 -5.34
C ILE A 69 -4.55 -3.49 -3.92
N GLY A 70 -5.67 -3.07 -3.31
CA GLY A 70 -5.65 -2.47 -1.98
C GLY A 70 -5.21 -3.45 -0.88
N GLY A 71 -5.70 -4.69 -0.95
CA GLY A 71 -5.39 -5.77 -0.03
C GLY A 71 -3.96 -6.24 -0.14
N PHE A 72 -3.40 -6.33 -1.36
CA PHE A 72 -2.00 -6.64 -1.55
C PHE A 72 -1.09 -5.59 -0.90
N ILE A 73 -1.33 -4.31 -1.16
CA ILE A 73 -0.52 -3.22 -0.58
C ILE A 73 -0.69 -3.17 0.94
N GLY A 74 -1.94 -3.08 1.41
CA GLY A 74 -2.26 -2.90 2.82
C GLY A 74 -1.92 -4.11 3.67
N GLY A 75 -2.20 -5.33 3.17
CA GLY A 75 -1.93 -6.58 3.86
C GLY A 75 -0.45 -6.83 4.07
N ASN A 76 0.37 -6.68 3.02
CA ASN A 76 1.82 -6.79 3.14
C ASN A 76 2.41 -5.73 4.07
N MET A 77 1.92 -4.49 3.97
CA MET A 77 2.34 -3.39 4.86
C MET A 77 2.03 -3.71 6.33
N VAL A 78 0.80 -4.12 6.66
CA VAL A 78 0.42 -4.44 8.05
C VAL A 78 1.21 -5.65 8.57
N LYS A 79 1.37 -6.69 7.76
CA LYS A 79 2.20 -7.86 8.09
C LYS A 79 3.62 -7.44 8.48
N GLU A 80 4.21 -6.52 7.72
CA GLU A 80 5.55 -6.02 7.98
C GLU A 80 5.62 -5.11 9.23
N MET A 81 4.63 -4.26 9.46
CA MET A 81 4.53 -3.45 10.68
C MET A 81 4.50 -4.34 11.93
N VAL A 82 3.69 -5.40 11.92
CA VAL A 82 3.59 -6.36 13.03
C VAL A 82 4.94 -7.06 13.26
N ARG A 83 5.61 -7.49 12.19
CA ARG A 83 6.94 -8.11 12.26
C ARG A 83 7.97 -7.17 12.92
N LEU A 84 8.00 -5.90 12.52
CA LEU A 84 8.91 -4.90 13.08
C LEU A 84 8.60 -4.61 14.55
N ALA A 85 7.31 -4.54 14.92
CA ALA A 85 6.89 -4.35 16.30
C ALA A 85 7.30 -5.53 17.19
N GLN A 86 7.05 -6.77 16.75
CA GLN A 86 7.48 -7.98 17.45
C GLN A 86 9.00 -8.02 17.66
N ARG A 87 9.78 -7.69 16.61
CA ARG A 87 11.24 -7.62 16.70
C ARG A 87 11.72 -6.55 17.68
N SER A 88 11.03 -5.40 17.74
CA SER A 88 11.34 -4.32 18.67
C SER A 88 11.07 -4.73 20.12
N MET A 89 9.97 -5.46 20.37
CA MET A 89 9.66 -6.00 21.70
C MET A 89 10.68 -7.02 22.15
N ALA A 90 11.08 -7.96 21.29
CA ALA A 90 12.07 -9.00 21.64
C ALA A 90 13.50 -8.46 21.84
N ARG A 91 13.76 -7.19 21.51
CA ARG A 91 15.06 -6.49 21.72
C ARG A 91 15.05 -5.58 22.95
N LYS A 92 13.91 -5.45 23.62
CA LYS A 92 13.75 -4.61 24.81
C LYS A 92 13.92 -5.39 26.13
N ASP A 93 14.32 -6.64 26.02
CA ASP A 93 14.78 -7.52 27.12
C ASP A 93 16.31 -7.61 27.09
#